data_AF-A0A9P8KWF1-F1
#
_entry.id   AF-A0A9P8KWF1-F1
#
_cell.length_a   1.000
_cell.length_b   1.000
_cell.length_c   1.000
_cell.angle_alpha   90.00
_cell.angle_beta   90.00
_cell.angle_gamma   90.00
#
_symmetry.space_group_name_H-M   'P 1'
#
loop_
_entity.id
_entity.type
_entity.pdbx_description
1 polymer ?
#
loop_
_entity_poly.entity_id
_entity_poly.type
_entity_poly.pdbx_seq_one_letter_code
_entity_poly.pdbx_strand_id
1 'polypeptide(L)'
;PTSSNPANAIKTAAQSEILYLGNNQFLMLARDSGFGHGQKPSNTKSNYRHVDLIDISSATNLKSNANDAPTGAIASPAGVINAGITPVTFCSFLDFNVNSQLGRFTDASGIPLHNGGVQDQGLLNEKWESLGIVPVDGQDGDDDEWFLFSFSDNDFITQNGE
;
A
#
# COMPACT_ATOMS: atom_id res chain seq x y z
N PRO A 1 -8.29 0.42 4.97
CA PRO A 1 -7.98 -0.83 5.71
C PRO A 1 -7.40 -0.56 7.11
N THR A 2 -7.95 -1.23 8.12
CA THR A 2 -7.49 -1.11 9.51
C THR A 2 -6.95 -2.43 10.05
N SER A 3 -5.92 -2.36 10.88
CA SER A 3 -5.37 -3.50 11.62
C SER A 3 -5.19 -3.13 13.09
N SER A 4 -5.15 -4.11 13.98
CA SER A 4 -4.92 -3.90 15.41
C SER A 4 -3.44 -4.07 15.74
N ASN A 5 -2.83 -3.11 16.44
CA ASN A 5 -1.49 -3.32 17.00
C ASN A 5 -1.55 -4.23 18.26
N PRO A 6 -0.41 -4.65 18.83
CA PRO A 6 -0.37 -5.46 20.05
C PRO A 6 -1.02 -4.81 21.30
N ALA A 7 -1.32 -3.51 21.23
CA ALA A 7 -2.03 -2.75 22.27
C ALA A 7 -3.51 -2.49 21.91
N ASN A 8 -4.07 -3.19 20.92
CA ASN A 8 -5.44 -3.04 20.40
C ASN A 8 -5.79 -1.65 19.85
N ALA A 9 -4.80 -0.83 19.51
CA ALA A 9 -5.05 0.40 18.77
C ALA A 9 -5.35 0.06 17.30
N ILE A 10 -6.45 0.62 16.78
CA ILE A 10 -6.80 0.55 15.36
C ILE A 10 -5.80 1.41 14.60
N LYS A 11 -4.92 0.76 13.84
CA LYS A 11 -4.02 1.41 12.89
C LYS A 11 -4.66 1.41 11.51
N THR A 12 -4.57 2.54 10.82
CA THR A 12 -4.86 2.62 9.39
C THR A 12 -3.57 2.40 8.61
N ALA A 13 -3.64 1.62 7.53
CA ALA A 13 -2.56 1.59 6.56
C ALA A 13 -2.40 3.00 5.94
N ALA A 14 -1.16 3.49 5.91
CA ALA A 14 -0.83 4.77 5.31
C ALA A 14 -0.49 4.61 3.83
N GLN A 15 -0.83 5.62 3.03
CA GLN A 15 -0.42 5.70 1.64
C GLN A 15 1.10 5.99 1.57
N SER A 16 1.80 5.23 0.73
CA SER A 16 3.25 5.38 0.48
C SER A 16 3.55 5.83 -0.95
N GLU A 17 2.75 5.42 -1.94
CA GLU A 17 2.89 5.87 -3.33
C GLU A 17 1.51 6.01 -4.01
N ILE A 18 1.38 6.92 -4.98
CA ILE A 18 0.21 7.05 -5.86
C ILE A 18 0.69 7.11 -7.30
N LEU A 19 0.29 6.13 -8.11
CA LEU A 19 0.62 6.07 -9.55
C LEU A 19 -0.64 6.29 -10.39
N TYR A 20 -0.65 7.37 -11.17
CA TYR A 20 -1.76 7.69 -12.07
C TYR A 20 -1.79 6.75 -13.28
N LEU A 21 -2.95 6.15 -13.57
CA LEU A 21 -3.14 5.23 -14.69
C LEU A 21 -3.79 5.88 -15.92
N GLY A 22 -4.36 7.07 -15.78
CA GLY A 22 -5.29 7.63 -16.78
C GLY A 22 -6.74 7.50 -16.36
N ASN A 23 -7.65 8.13 -17.12
CA ASN A 23 -9.11 7.93 -17.00
C ASN A 23 -9.67 7.98 -15.57
N ASN A 24 -9.21 8.92 -14.74
CA ASN A 24 -9.66 9.08 -13.35
C ASN A 24 -9.31 7.90 -12.42
N GLN A 25 -8.31 7.10 -12.79
CA GLN A 25 -7.87 5.96 -12.01
C GLN A 25 -6.40 6.10 -11.60
N PHE A 26 -6.09 5.60 -10.40
CA PHE A 26 -4.72 5.51 -9.90
C PHE A 26 -4.54 4.28 -9.01
N LEU A 27 -3.33 3.75 -9.02
CA LEU A 27 -2.88 2.77 -8.05
C LEU A 27 -2.40 3.50 -6.80
N MET A 28 -2.71 2.95 -5.63
CA MET A 28 -2.23 3.42 -4.35
C MET A 28 -1.48 2.30 -3.66
N LEU A 29 -0.20 2.51 -3.35
CA LEU A 29 0.53 1.63 -2.45
C LEU A 29 0.19 2.02 -1.03
N ALA A 30 -0.51 1.15 -0.31
CA ALA A 30 -0.87 1.35 1.08
C ALA A 30 -0.25 0.26 1.95
N ARG A 31 0.32 0.67 3.08
CA ARG A 31 0.99 -0.24 4.02
C ARG A 31 0.80 0.14 5.47
N ASP A 32 0.90 -0.86 6.35
CA ASP A 32 0.98 -0.62 7.78
C ASP A 32 2.37 -0.11 8.22
N SER A 33 2.47 0.25 9.50
CA SER A 33 3.65 0.87 10.09
C SER A 33 4.05 0.20 11.42
N GLY A 34 5.34 0.19 11.70
CA GLY A 34 5.95 -0.38 12.89
C GLY A 34 6.33 -1.86 12.79
N PHE A 35 6.58 -2.42 11.61
CA PHE A 35 7.04 -3.79 11.33
C PHE A 35 8.35 -3.83 10.50
N GLY A 36 9.09 -2.72 10.45
CA GLY A 36 10.38 -2.62 9.76
C GLY A 36 11.51 -3.51 10.35
N HIS A 37 12.64 -3.59 9.65
CA HIS A 37 13.76 -4.51 9.95
C HIS A 37 14.51 -4.24 11.29
N GLY A 38 14.25 -3.11 11.96
CA GLY A 38 14.81 -2.81 13.30
C GLY A 38 13.86 -3.08 14.47
N GLN A 39 12.68 -3.66 14.24
CA GLN A 39 11.68 -3.89 15.28
C GLN A 39 12.00 -5.13 16.12
N LYS A 40 11.29 -5.29 17.26
CA LYS A 40 11.41 -6.50 18.07
C LYS A 40 11.06 -7.75 17.24
N PRO A 41 11.66 -8.92 17.49
CA PRO A 41 11.35 -10.15 16.75
C PRO A 41 9.87 -10.56 16.79
N SER A 42 9.12 -10.10 17.80
CA SER A 42 7.67 -10.30 17.90
C SER A 42 6.85 -9.40 16.96
N ASN A 43 7.50 -8.57 16.14
CA ASN A 43 6.87 -7.48 15.39
C ASN A 43 7.42 -7.39 13.96
N THR A 44 7.34 -8.49 13.22
CA THR A 44 7.88 -8.65 11.87
C THR A 44 6.82 -8.82 10.79
N LYS A 45 5.56 -9.04 11.17
CA LYS A 45 4.47 -9.37 10.25
C LYS A 45 3.72 -8.12 9.83
N SER A 46 3.86 -7.73 8.56
CA SER A 46 2.93 -6.78 7.94
C SER A 46 1.56 -7.44 7.78
N ASN A 47 0.53 -6.71 8.16
CA ASN A 47 -0.88 -7.11 8.03
C ASN A 47 -1.52 -6.48 6.80
N TYR A 48 -0.99 -5.36 6.33
CA TYR A 48 -1.47 -4.71 5.12
C TYR A 48 -0.30 -4.14 4.35
N ARG A 49 -0.05 -4.68 3.16
CA ARG A 49 0.86 -4.13 2.16
C ARG A 49 0.28 -4.44 0.78
N HIS A 50 -0.48 -3.49 0.24
CA HIS A 50 -1.26 -3.71 -0.97
C HIS A 50 -1.01 -2.61 -2.00
N VAL A 51 -1.22 -2.98 -3.26
CA VAL A 51 -1.62 -2.02 -4.28
C VAL A 51 -3.13 -2.05 -4.37
N ASP A 52 -3.75 -0.89 -4.15
CA ASP A 52 -5.18 -0.67 -4.24
C ASP A 52 -5.50 0.17 -5.49
N LEU A 53 -6.60 -0.13 -6.17
CA LEU A 53 -7.12 0.66 -7.28
C LEU A 53 -8.14 1.67 -6.76
N ILE A 54 -7.93 2.94 -7.09
CA ILE A 54 -8.84 4.04 -6.76
C ILE A 54 -9.41 4.60 -8.05
N ASP A 55 -10.73 4.74 -8.09
CA ASP A 55 -11.46 5.33 -9.21
C ASP A 55 -12.29 6.53 -8.73
N ILE A 56 -12.04 7.69 -9.35
CA ILE A 56 -12.70 8.96 -9.01
C ILE A 56 -13.72 9.40 -10.06
N SER A 57 -14.01 8.59 -11.08
CA SER A 57 -14.90 8.94 -12.21
C SER A 57 -16.32 9.30 -11.77
N SER A 58 -16.85 8.62 -10.75
CA SER A 58 -18.18 8.89 -10.18
C SER A 58 -18.16 9.73 -8.90
N ALA A 59 -16.98 10.13 -8.43
CA ALA A 59 -16.82 10.79 -7.14
C ALA A 59 -17.28 12.26 -7.20
N THR A 60 -17.87 12.76 -6.12
CA THR A 60 -18.24 14.18 -6.04
C THR A 60 -16.97 15.04 -5.93
N ASN A 61 -16.78 15.98 -6.87
CA ASN A 61 -15.74 16.99 -6.75
C ASN A 61 -16.07 17.92 -5.58
N LEU A 62 -15.21 17.94 -4.56
CA LEU A 62 -15.44 18.69 -3.33
C LEU A 62 -15.14 20.19 -3.45
N LYS A 63 -14.42 20.61 -4.52
CA LYS A 63 -14.03 22.00 -4.74
C LYS A 63 -15.26 22.90 -4.84
N SER A 64 -15.61 23.55 -3.72
CA SER A 64 -16.80 24.37 -3.59
C SER A 64 -16.72 25.23 -2.33
N ASN A 65 -17.45 26.34 -2.30
CA ASN A 65 -17.53 27.21 -1.12
C ASN A 65 -18.34 26.58 0.05
N ALA A 66 -18.90 25.38 -0.14
CA ALA A 66 -19.62 24.64 0.88
C ALA A 66 -18.75 23.55 1.52
N ASN A 67 -18.10 22.71 0.71
CA ASN A 67 -17.33 21.55 1.21
C ASN A 67 -15.85 21.88 1.44
N ASP A 68 -15.24 22.75 0.62
CA ASP A 68 -13.81 23.11 0.64
C ASP A 68 -13.60 24.55 1.15
N ALA A 69 -14.35 24.90 2.18
CA ALA A 69 -14.22 26.17 2.91
C ALA A 69 -13.58 25.92 4.29
N PRO A 70 -13.03 26.95 4.97
CA PRO A 70 -12.46 26.78 6.33
C PRO A 70 -13.43 26.18 7.36
N THR A 71 -14.74 26.38 7.15
CA THR A 71 -15.83 25.81 7.97
C THR A 71 -16.64 24.76 7.21
N GLY A 72 -16.19 24.37 6.02
CA GLY A 72 -16.83 23.36 5.20
C GLY A 72 -16.66 21.97 5.80
N ALA A 73 -17.57 21.07 5.48
CA ALA A 73 -17.52 19.69 5.94
C ALA A 73 -18.15 18.77 4.90
N ILE A 74 -17.61 17.56 4.78
CA ILE A 74 -18.15 16.51 3.91
C ILE A 74 -18.98 15.46 4.66
N ALA A 75 -18.98 15.54 5.99
CA ALA A 75 -19.70 14.64 6.87
C ALA A 75 -20.11 15.36 8.16
N SER A 76 -21.11 14.81 8.84
CA SER A 76 -21.47 15.23 10.18
C SER A 76 -20.37 14.89 11.19
N PRO A 77 -20.37 15.49 12.41
CA PRO A 77 -19.45 15.11 13.49
C PRO A 77 -19.54 13.63 13.91
N ALA A 78 -20.65 12.95 13.58
CA ALA A 78 -20.83 11.53 13.80
C ALA A 78 -20.27 10.64 12.66
N GLY A 79 -19.65 11.24 11.63
CA GLY A 79 -19.06 10.53 10.49
C GLY A 79 -20.05 10.16 9.38
N VAL A 80 -21.27 10.69 9.40
CA VAL A 80 -22.26 10.45 8.34
C VAL A 80 -21.99 11.39 7.18
N ILE A 81 -21.68 10.86 6.00
CA ILE A 81 -21.40 11.64 4.79
C ILE A 81 -22.62 12.49 4.42
N ASN A 82 -22.38 13.75 4.06
CA ASN A 82 -23.44 14.68 3.67
C ASN A 82 -24.15 14.17 2.42
N ALA A 83 -25.48 14.35 2.37
CA ALA A 83 -26.28 13.92 1.23
C ALA A 83 -25.77 14.53 -0.08
N GLY A 84 -25.68 13.72 -1.14
CA GLY A 84 -25.18 14.14 -2.46
C GLY A 84 -23.66 14.08 -2.62
N ILE A 85 -22.90 13.74 -1.57
CA ILE A 85 -21.46 13.42 -1.71
C ILE A 85 -21.31 11.92 -2.01
N THR A 86 -20.74 11.62 -3.17
CA THR A 86 -20.37 10.27 -3.59
C THR A 86 -18.87 10.07 -3.31
N PRO A 87 -18.50 9.12 -2.43
CA PRO A 87 -17.10 8.78 -2.20
C PRO A 87 -16.42 8.24 -3.45
N VAL A 88 -15.08 8.26 -3.43
CA VAL A 88 -14.28 7.53 -4.42
C VAL A 88 -14.55 6.02 -4.32
N THR A 89 -14.44 5.31 -5.43
CA THR A 89 -14.49 3.85 -5.43
C THR A 89 -13.11 3.32 -5.06
N PHE A 90 -13.07 2.44 -4.07
CA PHE A 90 -11.85 1.79 -3.59
C PHE A 90 -11.95 0.28 -3.86
N CYS A 91 -10.93 -0.29 -4.48
CA CYS A 91 -10.82 -1.73 -4.74
C CYS A 91 -9.43 -2.24 -4.33
N SER A 92 -9.39 -3.27 -3.48
CA SER A 92 -8.14 -3.97 -3.20
C SER A 92 -7.75 -4.79 -4.41
N PHE A 93 -6.52 -4.61 -4.92
CA PHE A 93 -6.09 -5.21 -6.18
C PHE A 93 -5.01 -6.28 -5.98
N LEU A 94 -3.87 -5.93 -5.35
CA LEU A 94 -2.74 -6.83 -5.16
C LEU A 94 -2.29 -6.85 -3.71
N ASP A 95 -2.22 -8.04 -3.10
CA ASP A 95 -1.67 -8.27 -1.77
C ASP A 95 -0.24 -8.82 -1.85
N PHE A 96 0.73 -8.05 -1.35
CA PHE A 96 2.14 -8.47 -1.30
C PHE A 96 2.45 -9.41 -0.14
N ASN A 97 1.51 -9.69 0.76
CA ASN A 97 1.74 -10.46 1.99
C ASN A 97 1.42 -11.96 1.85
N VAL A 98 1.08 -12.41 0.64
CA VAL A 98 0.71 -13.81 0.37
C VAL A 98 1.95 -14.71 0.39
N ASN A 99 2.24 -15.31 1.54
CA ASN A 99 3.42 -16.17 1.74
C ASN A 99 3.51 -17.35 0.76
N SER A 100 2.39 -17.88 0.27
CA SER A 100 2.40 -18.95 -0.74
C SER A 100 2.87 -18.48 -2.12
N GLN A 101 2.80 -17.17 -2.41
CA GLN A 101 3.38 -16.58 -3.62
C GLN A 101 4.82 -16.13 -3.38
N LEU A 102 5.09 -15.48 -2.24
CA LEU A 102 6.43 -15.01 -1.88
C LEU A 102 7.44 -16.17 -1.83
N GLY A 103 7.08 -17.27 -1.17
CA GLY A 103 7.99 -18.41 -0.97
C GLY A 103 8.36 -19.19 -2.24
N ARG A 104 7.82 -18.79 -3.41
CA ARG A 104 8.25 -19.31 -4.72
C ARG A 104 9.61 -18.73 -5.15
N PHE A 105 10.05 -17.66 -4.51
CA PHE A 105 11.31 -16.98 -4.79
C PHE A 105 12.25 -17.17 -3.59
N THR A 106 13.50 -17.56 -3.87
CA THR A 106 14.54 -17.78 -2.88
C THR A 106 15.79 -17.00 -3.25
N ASP A 107 16.54 -16.55 -2.25
CA ASP A 107 17.88 -16.04 -2.50
C ASP A 107 18.89 -17.15 -2.85
N ALA A 108 20.15 -16.76 -3.06
CA ALA A 108 21.24 -17.67 -3.42
C ALA A 108 21.59 -18.71 -2.33
N SER A 109 21.23 -18.45 -1.07
CA SER A 109 21.43 -19.36 0.06
C SER A 109 20.22 -20.28 0.27
N GLY A 110 19.15 -20.10 -0.50
CA GLY A 110 17.93 -20.91 -0.44
C GLY A 110 16.92 -20.44 0.61
N ILE A 111 17.05 -19.23 1.17
CA ILE A 111 16.04 -18.68 2.07
C ILE A 111 14.90 -18.10 1.20
N PRO A 112 13.64 -18.54 1.40
CA PRO A 112 12.50 -18.04 0.64
C PRO A 112 12.11 -16.63 1.08
N LEU A 113 11.52 -15.85 0.17
CA LEU A 113 10.87 -14.60 0.57
C LEU A 113 9.64 -14.89 1.45
N HIS A 114 9.44 -14.07 2.48
CA HIS A 114 8.30 -14.22 3.39
C HIS A 114 7.88 -12.90 4.06
N ASN A 115 6.65 -12.89 4.56
CA ASN A 115 6.08 -11.85 5.41
C ASN A 115 5.92 -12.38 6.85
N GLY A 116 6.55 -11.68 7.80
CA GLY A 116 6.59 -12.05 9.20
C GLY A 116 7.51 -13.24 9.49
N GLY A 117 7.65 -13.57 10.78
CA GLY A 117 8.51 -14.66 11.23
C GLY A 117 9.90 -14.17 11.59
N VAL A 118 10.92 -14.96 11.22
CA VAL A 118 12.33 -14.70 11.54
C VAL A 118 12.84 -13.44 10.84
N GLN A 119 13.75 -12.70 11.47
CA GLN A 119 14.44 -11.58 10.81
C GLN A 119 15.65 -12.12 10.06
N ASP A 120 15.44 -12.53 8.82
CA ASP A 120 16.50 -12.94 7.91
C ASP A 120 16.43 -12.11 6.61
N GLN A 121 17.25 -12.49 5.64
CA GLN A 121 17.35 -11.83 4.34
C GLN A 121 16.13 -12.05 3.42
N GLY A 122 15.29 -13.05 3.71
CA GLY A 122 14.03 -13.31 3.00
C GLY A 122 12.85 -12.53 3.56
N LEU A 123 12.99 -11.91 4.74
CA LEU A 123 11.94 -11.11 5.35
C LEU A 123 11.67 -9.83 4.54
N LEU A 124 10.54 -9.78 3.86
CA LEU A 124 10.02 -8.56 3.26
C LEU A 124 9.34 -7.71 4.32
N ASN A 125 10.05 -6.70 4.79
CA ASN A 125 9.58 -5.78 5.82
C ASN A 125 8.51 -4.80 5.28
N GLU A 126 7.97 -3.95 6.15
CA GLU A 126 6.87 -3.06 5.78
C GLU A 126 7.22 -1.99 4.73
N LYS A 127 8.46 -1.48 4.65
CA LYS A 127 8.77 -0.24 3.93
C LYS A 127 8.89 -0.49 2.42
N TRP A 128 7.85 -0.04 1.69
CA TRP A 128 7.75 -0.09 0.23
C TRP A 128 7.27 1.27 -0.25
N GLU A 129 7.94 1.84 -1.25
CA GLU A 129 7.86 3.29 -1.55
C GLU A 129 7.88 3.61 -3.03
N SER A 130 7.50 2.65 -3.88
CA SER A 130 7.48 2.91 -5.33
C SER A 130 6.51 2.00 -6.05
N LEU A 131 5.94 2.53 -7.12
CA LEU A 131 5.16 1.82 -8.12
C LEU A 131 5.62 2.31 -9.49
N GLY A 132 5.79 1.38 -10.43
CA GLY A 132 6.02 1.68 -11.84
C GLY A 132 5.38 0.61 -12.70
N ILE A 133 4.81 1.01 -13.82
CA ILE A 133 4.25 0.08 -14.80
C ILE A 133 5.00 0.17 -16.12
N VAL A 134 5.15 -0.96 -16.80
CA VAL A 134 5.79 -1.05 -18.12
C VAL A 134 5.00 -2.05 -18.98
N PRO A 135 4.74 -1.74 -20.27
CA PRO A 135 4.13 -2.69 -21.20
C PRO A 135 4.94 -3.98 -21.30
N VAL A 136 4.28 -5.13 -21.36
CA VAL A 136 4.95 -6.44 -21.45
C VAL A 136 5.68 -6.58 -22.79
N ASP A 137 5.09 -6.05 -23.86
CA ASP A 137 5.63 -6.06 -25.23
C ASP A 137 6.74 -5.02 -25.47
N GLY A 138 6.95 -4.11 -24.52
CA GLY A 138 7.92 -3.01 -24.60
C GLY A 138 7.54 -1.89 -25.56
N GLN A 139 6.28 -1.80 -25.99
CA GLN A 139 5.77 -0.74 -26.87
C GLN A 139 4.90 0.25 -26.08
N ASP A 140 3.68 0.53 -26.56
CA ASP A 140 2.72 1.46 -25.96
C ASP A 140 1.66 0.78 -25.08
N GLY A 141 1.69 -0.56 -24.99
CA GLY A 141 0.79 -1.34 -24.13
C GLY A 141 -0.64 -1.40 -24.66
N ASP A 142 -0.81 -1.45 -25.99
CA ASP A 142 -2.10 -1.57 -26.68
C ASP A 142 -2.73 -2.97 -26.57
N ASP A 143 -1.97 -3.96 -26.08
CA ASP A 143 -2.40 -5.33 -25.78
C ASP A 143 -2.95 -5.50 -24.35
N ASP A 144 -3.02 -4.41 -23.58
CA ASP A 144 -3.47 -4.35 -22.19
C ASP A 144 -2.65 -5.23 -21.21
N GLU A 145 -1.43 -5.66 -21.58
CA GLU A 145 -0.54 -6.44 -20.72
C GLU A 145 0.58 -5.59 -20.11
N TRP A 146 0.64 -5.55 -18.78
CA TRP A 146 1.56 -4.67 -18.05
C TRP A 146 2.30 -5.41 -16.93
N PHE A 147 3.59 -5.13 -16.80
CA PHE A 147 4.33 -5.42 -15.59
C PHE A 147 4.13 -4.31 -14.56
N LEU A 148 3.89 -4.70 -13.31
CA LEU A 148 3.95 -3.80 -12.16
C LEU A 148 5.22 -4.05 -11.36
N PHE A 149 6.03 -3.01 -11.22
CA PHE A 149 7.24 -2.99 -10.42
C PHE A 149 6.99 -2.20 -9.14
N SER A 150 7.53 -2.71 -8.03
CA SER A 150 7.55 -2.04 -6.75
C SER A 150 8.83 -2.40 -6.01
N PHE A 151 9.36 -1.45 -5.24
CA PHE A 151 10.60 -1.63 -4.51
C PHE A 151 10.39 -1.41 -3.02
N SER A 152 11.00 -2.30 -2.25
CA SER A 152 11.16 -2.16 -0.81
C SER A 152 12.46 -1.41 -0.53
N ASP A 153 12.38 -0.38 0.31
CA ASP A 153 13.58 0.19 0.91
C ASP A 153 13.87 -0.56 2.20
N ASN A 154 14.90 -1.40 2.18
CA ASN A 154 15.41 -2.01 3.40
C ASN A 154 16.43 -1.05 4.02
N ASP A 155 15.94 -0.15 4.88
CA ASP A 155 16.73 0.78 5.68
C ASP A 155 18.03 0.10 6.15
N PHE A 156 19.16 0.61 5.64
CA PHE A 156 20.55 0.17 5.81
C PHE A 156 20.82 -1.06 6.71
N ILE A 157 21.23 -2.17 6.09
CA ILE A 157 21.99 -3.22 6.81
C ILE A 157 23.38 -2.66 7.11
N THR A 158 23.58 -2.09 8.30
CA THR A 158 24.93 -1.77 8.76
C THR A 158 25.63 -3.04 9.23
N GLN A 159 26.74 -3.40 8.59
CA GLN A 159 27.56 -4.53 9.03
C GLN A 159 28.28 -4.24 10.36
N ASN A 160 28.43 -2.95 10.71
CA ASN A 160 29.13 -2.45 11.90
C ASN A 160 28.36 -1.26 12.51
N GLY A 161 27.08 -1.44 12.84
CA GLY A 161 26.33 -0.43 13.59
C GLY A 161 26.72 -0.51 15.05
N GLU A 162 27.09 0.62 15.66
CA GLU A 162 27.23 0.70 17.13
C GLU A 162 25.87 0.61 17.83
#